data_AF-A0A166CA87-F1
#
_entry.id   AF-A0A166CA87-F1
#
_cell.length_a   1.000
_cell.length_b   1.000
_cell.length_c   1.000
_cell.angle_alpha   90.00
_cell.angle_beta   90.00
_cell.angle_gamma   90.00
#
_symmetry.space_group_name_H-M   'P 1'
#
loop_
_entity.id
_entity.type
_entity.pdbx_description
1 polymer ?
#
loop_
_entity_poly.entity_id
_entity_poly.type
_entity_poly.pdbx_seq_one_letter_code
_entity_poly.pdbx_strand_id
1 'polypeptide(L)'
;MQFLFAKPSLWTFVVLTLFATCHSAHGENLQSISKAKEENDTGASVAKYRDYLPRQILALSNDERKSSVPIVFNWAANLMASPAGDLNLKYSLNTLMYNGLADYEGAKRRFQFDLAEKPTGELTVWQIRQLNYRASRMNMTHTQFFPSNFHGMMVAGTLASVKGTVKLLGDRIAYPINHVVIKCSRREGTCDYRQIALLLPDENSWSQSYYVGNVKDETYSITRWDGNQIDAIPLDNTACRTNQLSLNFETKEFFEITRNNTAGDCETPMGVTLPRLDKPRISQIVDGTDIINAEFKAISDEAYTFLSSRFRASIEALGSE
;
A
#
# COMPACT_ATOMS: atom_id res chain seq x y z
N MET A 1 -48.25 -11.06 19.55
CA MET A 1 -46.93 -11.32 18.93
C MET A 1 -46.23 -9.97 18.76
N GLN A 2 -45.45 -9.58 19.78
CA GLN A 2 -44.64 -8.35 19.78
C GLN A 2 -43.21 -8.74 19.40
N PHE A 3 -42.67 -8.14 18.35
CA PHE A 3 -41.25 -8.25 18.02
C PHE A 3 -40.49 -7.10 18.69
N LEU A 4 -39.67 -7.46 19.67
CA LEU A 4 -38.67 -6.60 20.30
C LEU A 4 -37.51 -6.39 19.34
N PHE A 5 -37.27 -5.15 18.92
CA PHE A 5 -36.05 -4.72 18.25
C PHE A 5 -34.95 -4.52 19.31
N ALA A 6 -33.91 -5.34 19.27
CA ALA A 6 -32.67 -5.12 20.00
C ALA A 6 -31.79 -4.10 19.24
N LYS A 7 -31.28 -3.10 19.96
CA LYS A 7 -30.35 -2.08 19.47
C LYS A 7 -28.97 -2.69 19.16
N PRO A 8 -28.27 -2.29 18.08
CA PRO A 8 -26.86 -2.62 17.92
C PRO A 8 -25.99 -1.74 18.83
N SER A 9 -24.99 -2.34 19.45
CA SER A 9 -24.02 -1.73 20.35
C SER A 9 -22.98 -0.88 19.60
N LEU A 10 -22.64 0.27 20.19
CA LEU A 10 -21.59 1.20 19.74
C LEU A 10 -20.19 0.61 19.99
N TRP A 11 -19.59 -0.14 19.05
CA TRP A 11 -18.16 -0.52 19.14
C TRP A 11 -17.47 -0.67 17.77
N THR A 12 -17.76 0.21 16.78
CA THR A 12 -17.07 0.12 15.46
C THR A 12 -16.71 1.46 14.82
N PHE A 13 -16.70 2.57 15.55
CA PHE A 13 -16.42 3.89 14.95
C PHE A 13 -15.50 4.76 15.79
N VAL A 14 -14.19 4.47 15.78
CA VAL A 14 -13.14 5.48 15.98
C VAL A 14 -11.85 4.97 15.32
N VAL A 15 -11.61 5.32 14.05
CA VAL A 15 -10.33 5.81 13.47
C VAL A 15 -10.66 6.15 12.02
N LEU A 16 -11.36 7.27 11.80
CA LEU A 16 -11.60 7.78 10.44
C LEU A 16 -11.90 9.27 10.49
N THR A 17 -10.93 10.09 10.91
CA THR A 17 -10.97 11.53 10.63
C THR A 17 -9.58 12.15 10.80
N LEU A 18 -8.92 12.43 9.69
CA LEU A 18 -8.06 13.59 9.42
C LEU A 18 -7.31 13.29 8.13
N PHE A 19 -7.83 13.74 7.00
CA PHE A 19 -7.07 14.30 5.87
C PHE A 19 -8.10 14.85 4.87
N ALA A 20 -8.41 16.14 5.03
CA ALA A 20 -9.10 16.92 4.02
C ALA A 20 -8.10 17.93 3.42
N THR A 21 -8.23 18.07 2.10
CA THR A 21 -7.70 19.14 1.22
C THR A 21 -6.20 19.22 0.98
N CYS A 22 -5.76 18.62 -0.13
CA CYS A 22 -4.80 19.24 -1.05
C CYS A 22 -5.10 18.73 -2.48
N HIS A 23 -5.55 19.63 -3.36
CA HIS A 23 -5.79 19.34 -4.77
C HIS A 23 -4.48 19.46 -5.57
N SER A 24 -4.33 18.61 -6.58
CA SER A 24 -3.39 18.69 -7.70
C SER A 24 -1.88 18.56 -7.38
N ALA A 25 -1.40 17.31 -7.38
CA ALA A 25 -0.06 16.86 -7.78
C ALA A 25 -0.01 15.33 -7.60
N HIS A 26 -0.61 14.57 -8.52
CA HIS A 26 -0.92 13.15 -8.30
C HIS A 26 0.01 12.17 -9.02
N GLY A 27 0.35 11.07 -8.33
CA GLY A 27 1.18 9.96 -8.81
C GLY A 27 2.53 9.82 -8.10
N GLU A 28 3.45 10.77 -8.31
CA GLU A 28 4.84 10.67 -7.81
C GLU A 28 5.04 11.33 -6.42
N ASN A 29 4.07 12.14 -5.95
CA ASN A 29 4.23 12.95 -4.75
C ASN A 29 4.15 12.14 -3.43
N LEU A 30 3.33 11.06 -3.38
CA LEU A 30 3.26 10.19 -2.19
C LEU A 30 4.57 9.41 -1.94
N GLN A 31 5.32 9.08 -2.99
CA GLN A 31 6.63 8.43 -2.87
C GLN A 31 7.71 9.39 -2.39
N SER A 32 7.66 10.66 -2.79
CA SER A 32 8.61 11.67 -2.30
C SER A 32 8.34 12.04 -0.84
N ILE A 33 7.07 12.09 -0.41
CA ILE A 33 6.68 12.39 0.97
C ILE A 33 7.01 11.24 1.92
N SER A 34 6.90 9.98 1.46
CA SER A 34 7.46 8.86 2.22
C SER A 34 8.98 8.94 2.24
N LYS A 35 9.65 9.11 1.09
CA LYS A 35 11.13 9.12 1.00
C LYS A 35 11.81 10.23 1.77
N ALA A 36 11.33 11.47 1.71
CA ALA A 36 11.98 12.61 2.39
C ALA A 36 11.74 12.62 3.91
N LYS A 37 10.74 11.87 4.40
CA LYS A 37 10.53 11.62 5.84
C LYS A 37 11.16 10.29 6.29
N GLU A 38 11.27 9.31 5.38
CA GLU A 38 12.07 8.08 5.50
C GLU A 38 13.58 8.38 5.52
N GLU A 39 14.05 9.47 4.89
CA GLU A 39 15.44 9.93 5.01
C GLU A 39 15.80 10.46 6.40
N ASN A 40 14.81 10.74 7.26
CA ASN A 40 15.06 11.00 8.68
C ASN A 40 15.15 9.70 9.52
N ASP A 41 14.76 8.55 8.94
CA ASP A 41 15.09 7.21 9.42
C ASP A 41 16.37 6.72 8.71
N THR A 42 17.45 7.50 8.85
CA THR A 42 18.78 7.03 8.46
C THR A 42 19.03 5.66 9.12
N GLY A 43 19.63 4.70 8.41
CA GLY A 43 19.96 3.39 9.00
C GLY A 43 20.74 3.50 10.33
N ALA A 44 21.40 4.63 10.57
CA ALA A 44 22.04 4.99 11.84
C ALA A 44 21.06 5.21 13.00
N SER A 45 19.93 5.90 12.83
CA SER A 45 18.93 6.09 13.89
C SER A 45 18.20 4.78 14.22
N VAL A 46 17.86 4.00 13.20
CA VAL A 46 17.30 2.65 13.38
C VAL A 46 18.27 1.76 14.16
N ALA A 47 19.56 1.75 13.79
CA ALA A 47 20.57 0.99 14.51
C ALA A 47 20.75 1.45 15.96
N LYS A 48 20.75 2.76 16.22
CA LYS A 48 20.92 3.34 17.56
C LYS A 48 19.83 2.89 18.53
N TYR A 49 18.58 2.90 18.09
CA TYR A 49 17.42 2.66 18.96
C TYR A 49 16.83 1.24 18.86
N ARG A 50 17.34 0.39 17.96
CA ARG A 50 16.85 -0.98 17.70
C ARG A 50 16.58 -1.77 18.97
N ASP A 51 17.54 -1.76 19.89
CA ASP A 51 17.54 -2.62 21.08
C ASP A 51 16.90 -1.96 22.31
N TYR A 52 16.35 -0.75 22.15
CA TYR A 52 15.67 -0.06 23.24
C TYR A 52 14.34 -0.76 23.54
N LEU A 53 14.03 -0.90 24.82
CA LEU A 53 12.72 -1.28 25.29
C LEU A 53 11.76 -0.08 25.17
N PRO A 54 10.44 -0.33 25.03
CA PRO A 54 9.41 0.72 25.04
C PRO A 54 9.59 1.76 26.15
N ARG A 55 9.83 1.30 27.38
CA ARG A 55 10.06 2.17 28.55
C ARG A 55 11.27 3.07 28.42
N GLN A 56 12.33 2.62 27.73
CA GLN A 56 13.54 3.41 27.52
C GLN A 56 13.30 4.52 26.50
N ILE A 57 12.54 4.24 25.42
CA ILE A 57 12.13 5.27 24.47
C ILE A 57 11.28 6.34 25.14
N LEU A 58 10.30 5.94 25.97
CA LEU A 58 9.42 6.88 26.66
C LEU A 58 10.13 7.72 27.74
N ALA A 59 11.27 7.26 28.24
CA ALA A 59 12.09 8.00 29.20
C ALA A 59 12.99 9.07 28.55
N LEU A 60 13.14 9.05 27.22
CA LEU A 60 13.89 10.09 26.49
C LEU A 60 13.15 11.43 26.54
N SER A 61 13.91 12.52 26.39
CA SER A 61 13.33 13.86 26.32
C SER A 61 12.38 13.99 25.12
N ASN A 62 11.40 14.89 25.23
CA ASN A 62 10.47 15.15 24.12
C ASN A 62 11.19 15.59 22.84
N ASP A 63 12.27 16.36 22.98
CA ASP A 63 13.04 16.86 21.85
C ASP A 63 13.82 15.72 21.18
N GLU A 64 14.43 14.82 21.94
CA GLU A 64 15.12 13.65 21.38
C GLU A 64 14.13 12.70 20.68
N ARG A 65 12.98 12.43 21.30
CA ARG A 65 11.94 11.57 20.69
C ARG A 65 11.42 12.10 19.36
N LYS A 66 11.27 13.42 19.22
CA LYS A 66 10.74 14.04 17.99
C LYS A 66 11.79 14.21 16.91
N SER A 67 13.06 14.41 17.27
CA SER A 67 14.13 14.75 16.33
C SER A 67 14.95 13.54 15.87
N SER A 68 15.15 12.54 16.73
CA SER A 68 16.16 11.49 16.53
C SER A 68 15.58 10.08 16.53
N VAL A 69 14.50 9.83 17.27
CA VAL A 69 13.91 8.50 17.37
C VAL A 69 13.01 8.24 16.16
N PRO A 70 13.19 7.11 15.45
CA PRO A 70 12.30 6.67 14.40
C PRO A 70 10.83 6.72 14.80
N ILE A 71 9.98 7.24 13.92
CA ILE A 71 8.52 7.35 14.17
C ILE A 71 7.95 5.98 14.52
N VAL A 72 8.41 4.93 13.85
CA VAL A 72 7.99 3.56 14.09
C VAL A 72 8.33 3.07 15.51
N PHE A 73 9.47 3.49 16.07
CA PHE A 73 9.86 3.12 17.44
C PHE A 73 9.10 3.94 18.49
N ASN A 74 8.82 5.21 18.21
CA ASN A 74 7.89 6.00 19.03
C ASN A 74 6.50 5.35 19.05
N TRP A 75 6.00 4.89 17.90
CA TRP A 75 4.70 4.21 17.83
C TRP A 75 4.70 2.90 18.63
N ALA A 76 5.72 2.05 18.45
CA ALA A 76 5.87 0.82 19.22
C ALA A 76 5.91 1.07 20.73
N ALA A 77 6.63 2.11 21.16
CA ALA A 77 6.72 2.48 22.56
C ALA A 77 5.37 2.95 23.14
N ASN A 78 4.64 3.80 22.41
CA ASN A 78 3.32 4.28 22.81
C ASN A 78 2.25 3.18 22.78
N LEU A 79 2.31 2.27 21.81
CA LEU A 79 1.43 1.08 21.76
C LEU A 79 1.55 0.28 23.07
N MET A 80 2.79 0.06 23.53
CA MET A 80 3.05 -0.71 24.76
C MET A 80 2.69 0.03 26.05
N ALA A 81 2.66 1.35 26.03
CA ALA A 81 2.14 2.14 27.16
C ALA A 81 0.61 2.19 27.18
N SER A 82 -0.07 1.82 26.09
CA SER A 82 -1.53 1.84 26.04
C SER A 82 -2.14 0.68 26.84
N PRO A 83 -3.36 0.85 27.41
CA PRO A 83 -4.05 -0.24 28.12
C PRO A 83 -4.29 -1.50 27.27
N ALA A 84 -4.30 -1.36 25.94
CA ALA A 84 -4.51 -2.45 25.01
C ALA A 84 -3.20 -3.03 24.44
N GLY A 85 -2.03 -2.54 24.84
CA GLY A 85 -0.74 -2.90 24.25
C GLY A 85 -0.47 -4.41 24.30
N ASP A 86 -0.62 -5.02 25.48
CA ASP A 86 -0.44 -6.46 25.65
C ASP A 86 -1.43 -7.30 24.85
N LEU A 87 -2.69 -6.87 24.79
CA LEU A 87 -3.70 -7.59 24.00
C LEU A 87 -3.33 -7.57 22.50
N ASN A 88 -2.88 -6.44 21.98
CA ASN A 88 -2.41 -6.31 20.59
C ASN A 88 -1.21 -7.21 20.30
N LEU A 89 -0.23 -7.29 21.22
CA LEU A 89 0.92 -8.19 21.05
C LEU A 89 0.50 -9.67 21.10
N LYS A 90 -0.37 -10.05 22.04
CA LYS A 90 -0.89 -11.42 22.12
C LYS A 90 -1.59 -11.83 20.83
N TYR A 91 -2.43 -10.94 20.29
CA TYR A 91 -3.12 -11.18 19.03
C TYR A 91 -2.14 -11.30 17.85
N SER A 92 -1.15 -10.42 17.76
CA SER A 92 -0.14 -10.44 16.69
C SER A 92 0.71 -11.71 16.75
N LEU A 93 1.13 -12.13 17.96
CA LEU A 93 1.81 -13.41 18.17
C LEU A 93 0.94 -14.59 17.73
N ASN A 94 -0.35 -14.57 18.10
CA ASN A 94 -1.28 -15.63 17.73
C ASN A 94 -1.55 -15.69 16.22
N THR A 95 -1.61 -14.54 15.55
CA THR A 95 -1.71 -14.44 14.08
C THR A 95 -0.54 -15.17 13.40
N LEU A 96 0.65 -15.10 14.00
CA LEU A 96 1.84 -15.79 13.52
C LEU A 96 2.03 -17.21 14.10
N MET A 97 0.97 -17.80 14.67
CA MET A 97 0.97 -19.14 15.26
C MET A 97 1.97 -19.32 16.41
N TYR A 98 2.33 -18.24 17.10
CA TYR A 98 2.87 -18.33 18.46
C TYR A 98 1.70 -18.35 19.42
N ASN A 99 1.74 -19.18 20.46
CA ASN A 99 0.63 -19.31 21.42
C ASN A 99 0.50 -18.08 22.36
N GLY A 100 0.31 -16.87 21.81
CA GLY A 100 0.34 -15.61 22.54
C GLY A 100 -0.83 -15.43 23.50
N LEU A 101 -2.00 -15.99 23.18
CA LEU A 101 -3.19 -15.87 24.03
C LEU A 101 -3.13 -16.76 25.27
N ALA A 102 -2.58 -17.98 25.18
CA ALA A 102 -2.50 -18.91 26.31
C ALA A 102 -1.12 -18.90 27.02
N ASP A 103 -0.03 -18.61 26.30
CA ASP A 103 1.35 -18.59 26.83
C ASP A 103 2.11 -17.37 26.28
N TYR A 104 1.73 -16.18 26.76
CA TYR A 104 2.28 -14.91 26.26
C TYR A 104 3.79 -14.78 26.46
N GLU A 105 4.30 -15.12 27.64
CA GLU A 105 5.74 -15.04 27.93
C GLU A 105 6.56 -16.03 27.11
N GLY A 106 6.11 -17.28 26.99
CA GLY A 106 6.77 -18.26 26.15
C GLY A 106 6.67 -17.90 24.66
N ALA A 107 5.56 -17.31 24.22
CA ALA A 107 5.39 -16.84 22.84
C ALA A 107 6.39 -15.73 22.48
N LYS A 108 6.59 -14.74 23.36
CA LYS A 108 7.61 -13.69 23.16
C LYS A 108 9.01 -14.28 23.01
N ARG A 109 9.40 -15.20 23.90
CA ARG A 109 10.71 -15.86 23.86
C ARG A 109 10.93 -16.67 22.58
N ARG A 110 9.92 -17.43 22.14
CA ARG A 110 9.97 -18.18 20.88
C ARG A 110 10.09 -17.25 19.67
N PHE A 111 9.33 -16.15 19.66
CA PHE A 111 9.43 -15.15 18.61
C PHE A 111 10.83 -14.52 18.54
N GLN A 112 11.41 -14.14 19.68
CA GLN A 112 12.79 -13.64 19.75
C GLN A 112 13.81 -14.67 19.23
N PHE A 113 13.64 -15.94 19.59
CA PHE A 113 14.48 -17.02 19.08
C PHE A 113 14.38 -17.16 17.55
N ASP A 114 13.17 -17.11 17.00
CA ASP A 114 12.93 -17.15 15.54
C ASP A 114 13.45 -15.89 14.80
N LEU A 115 13.71 -14.80 15.53
CA LEU A 115 14.44 -13.62 15.04
C LEU A 115 15.97 -13.75 15.17
N ALA A 116 16.47 -14.89 15.65
CA ALA A 116 17.87 -15.11 16.02
C ALA A 116 18.38 -14.16 17.13
N GLU A 117 17.48 -13.70 18.00
CA GLU A 117 17.76 -12.83 19.14
C GLU A 117 17.73 -13.61 20.47
N LYS A 118 18.30 -13.03 21.53
CA LYS A 118 18.25 -13.64 22.87
C LYS A 118 16.78 -13.70 23.37
N PRO A 119 16.28 -14.87 23.84
CA PRO A 119 14.90 -15.03 24.27
C PRO A 119 14.67 -14.50 25.70
N THR A 120 14.78 -13.19 25.89
CA THR A 120 14.65 -12.51 27.19
C THR A 120 13.22 -12.47 27.71
N GLY A 121 12.23 -12.48 26.82
CA GLY A 121 10.81 -12.22 27.13
C GLY A 121 10.44 -10.73 27.16
N GLU A 122 11.41 -9.82 27.11
CA GLU A 122 11.18 -8.38 26.97
C GLU A 122 11.40 -7.97 25.51
N LEU A 123 10.34 -7.54 24.82
CA LEU A 123 10.44 -7.13 23.42
C LEU A 123 10.99 -5.71 23.28
N THR A 124 12.01 -5.55 22.44
CA THR A 124 12.51 -4.23 22.03
C THR A 124 11.53 -3.55 21.06
N VAL A 125 11.67 -2.25 20.83
CA VAL A 125 10.85 -1.51 19.85
C VAL A 125 11.03 -2.05 18.43
N TRP A 126 12.22 -2.54 18.07
CA TRP A 126 12.44 -3.23 16.80
C TRP A 126 11.73 -4.58 16.74
N GLN A 127 11.79 -5.39 17.81
CA GLN A 127 11.08 -6.67 17.84
C GLN A 127 9.56 -6.48 17.77
N ILE A 128 9.01 -5.44 18.41
CA ILE A 128 7.59 -5.06 18.31
C ILE A 128 7.24 -4.63 16.88
N ARG A 129 8.10 -3.83 16.22
CA ARG A 129 7.93 -3.49 14.80
C ARG A 129 7.89 -4.74 13.93
N GLN A 130 8.86 -5.65 14.10
CA GLN A 130 8.92 -6.90 13.34
C GLN A 130 7.68 -7.76 13.55
N LEU A 131 7.19 -7.86 14.79
CA LEU A 131 5.98 -8.60 15.10
C LEU A 131 4.75 -8.03 14.37
N ASN A 132 4.57 -6.72 14.42
CA ASN A 132 3.43 -6.06 13.77
C ASN A 132 3.53 -6.12 12.24
N TYR A 133 4.71 -5.90 11.66
CA TYR A 133 4.97 -6.05 10.23
C TYR A 133 4.56 -7.46 9.76
N ARG A 134 5.12 -8.49 10.39
CA ARG A 134 4.87 -9.89 10.04
C ARG A 134 3.40 -10.26 10.23
N ALA A 135 2.77 -9.86 11.33
CA ALA A 135 1.36 -10.13 11.58
C ALA A 135 0.45 -9.44 10.55
N SER A 136 0.77 -8.21 10.17
CA SER A 136 0.06 -7.49 9.11
C SER A 136 0.20 -8.18 7.75
N ARG A 137 1.42 -8.61 7.38
CA ARG A 137 1.67 -9.42 6.17
C ARG A 137 0.87 -10.72 6.18
N MET A 138 0.79 -11.40 7.32
CA MET A 138 -0.03 -12.62 7.47
C MET A 138 -1.53 -12.33 7.31
N ASN A 139 -2.04 -11.23 7.86
CA ASN A 139 -3.46 -10.89 7.67
C ASN A 139 -3.82 -10.66 6.18
N MET A 140 -2.86 -10.23 5.36
CA MET A 140 -3.09 -10.03 3.92
C MET A 140 -3.34 -11.33 3.16
N THR A 141 -2.87 -12.48 3.66
CA THR A 141 -3.09 -13.78 2.99
C THR A 141 -4.57 -14.17 3.01
N HIS A 142 -5.36 -13.57 3.90
CA HIS A 142 -6.79 -13.81 4.03
C HIS A 142 -7.66 -12.75 3.33
N THR A 143 -7.07 -11.72 2.74
CA THR A 143 -7.80 -10.63 2.11
C THR A 143 -7.66 -10.66 0.58
N GLN A 144 -8.64 -11.26 -0.10
CA GLN A 144 -8.76 -11.21 -1.57
C GLN A 144 -10.01 -10.42 -1.98
N PHE A 145 -10.00 -9.10 -1.77
CA PHE A 145 -11.13 -8.22 -2.09
C PHE A 145 -10.81 -7.21 -3.21
N PHE A 146 -9.59 -7.23 -3.74
CA PHE A 146 -9.15 -6.21 -4.68
C PHE A 146 -9.74 -6.46 -6.09
N PRO A 147 -10.35 -5.46 -6.76
CA PRO A 147 -11.01 -5.67 -8.04
C PRO A 147 -10.01 -6.00 -9.15
N SER A 148 -10.20 -7.13 -9.83
CA SER A 148 -9.40 -7.55 -10.99
C SER A 148 -10.16 -7.46 -12.32
N ASN A 149 -11.44 -7.08 -12.28
CA ASN A 149 -12.33 -7.15 -13.44
C ASN A 149 -11.87 -6.23 -14.57
N PHE A 150 -11.70 -6.80 -15.76
CA PHE A 150 -11.42 -6.09 -16.99
C PHE A 150 -12.65 -5.95 -17.85
N HIS A 151 -12.91 -4.71 -18.30
CA HIS A 151 -14.06 -4.43 -19.13
C HIS A 151 -13.86 -3.13 -19.92
N GLY A 152 -14.16 -3.18 -21.22
CA GLY A 152 -14.31 -2.01 -22.06
C GLY A 152 -15.70 -2.00 -22.66
N MET A 153 -16.40 -0.88 -22.53
CA MET A 153 -17.67 -0.63 -23.22
C MET A 153 -17.67 0.74 -23.86
N MET A 154 -18.27 0.82 -25.03
CA MET A 154 -18.52 2.06 -25.73
C MET A 154 -19.96 2.06 -26.21
N VAL A 155 -20.72 3.07 -25.80
CA VAL A 155 -22.06 3.33 -26.31
C VAL A 155 -21.91 4.33 -27.44
N ALA A 156 -22.34 3.92 -28.63
CA ALA A 156 -22.15 4.67 -29.87
C ALA A 156 -22.52 6.15 -29.69
N GLY A 157 -21.53 7.01 -29.81
CA GLY A 157 -21.68 8.47 -29.81
C GLY A 157 -22.02 9.14 -28.48
N THR A 158 -22.00 8.44 -27.34
CA THR A 158 -22.36 9.06 -26.04
C THR A 158 -21.31 8.89 -24.97
N LEU A 159 -21.03 7.64 -24.56
CA LEU A 159 -20.27 7.31 -23.37
C LEU A 159 -19.32 6.14 -23.65
N ALA A 160 -18.19 6.12 -22.98
CA ALA A 160 -17.31 4.95 -22.96
C ALA A 160 -16.77 4.71 -21.55
N SER A 161 -16.48 3.46 -21.20
CA SER A 161 -15.90 3.08 -19.92
C SER A 161 -14.87 1.98 -20.12
N VAL A 162 -13.70 2.14 -19.50
CA VAL A 162 -12.66 1.12 -19.42
C VAL A 162 -12.36 0.85 -17.95
N LYS A 163 -12.21 -0.42 -17.59
CA LYS A 163 -11.77 -0.85 -16.26
C LYS A 163 -10.76 -1.98 -16.41
N GLY A 164 -9.79 -2.02 -15.51
CA GLY A 164 -8.81 -3.10 -15.49
C GLY A 164 -7.64 -2.80 -14.58
N THR A 165 -6.53 -3.49 -14.81
CA THR A 165 -5.27 -3.30 -14.08
C THR A 165 -4.24 -2.64 -15.00
N VAL A 166 -3.52 -1.65 -14.48
CA VAL A 166 -2.45 -0.98 -15.21
C VAL A 166 -1.17 -1.80 -15.09
N LYS A 167 -0.57 -2.14 -16.22
CA LYS A 167 0.73 -2.78 -16.34
C LYS A 167 1.66 -1.94 -17.21
N LEU A 168 2.90 -1.74 -16.78
CA LEU A 168 3.93 -1.11 -17.62
C LEU A 168 4.52 -2.13 -18.60
N LEU A 169 4.71 -1.72 -19.85
CA LEU A 169 5.38 -2.52 -20.87
C LEU A 169 6.89 -2.30 -20.78
N GLY A 170 7.62 -3.37 -20.41
CA GLY A 170 9.08 -3.36 -20.30
C GLY A 170 9.63 -2.88 -18.96
N ASP A 171 8.78 -2.54 -17.99
CA ASP A 171 9.15 -2.11 -16.63
C ASP A 171 8.19 -2.70 -15.58
N ARG A 172 8.59 -2.68 -14.30
CA ARG A 172 7.72 -3.03 -13.16
C ARG A 172 7.03 -1.79 -12.62
N ILE A 173 5.71 -1.83 -12.46
CA ILE A 173 4.96 -0.78 -11.76
C ILE A 173 5.20 -0.86 -10.26
N ALA A 174 5.29 0.29 -9.59
CA ALA A 174 5.54 0.36 -8.14
C ALA A 174 4.43 -0.32 -7.32
N TYR A 175 3.19 -0.25 -7.79
CA TYR A 175 2.01 -0.84 -7.12
C TYR A 175 1.34 -1.86 -8.04
N PRO A 176 1.78 -3.13 -8.01
CA PRO A 176 1.30 -4.13 -8.96
C PRO A 176 -0.15 -4.55 -8.70
N ILE A 177 -0.63 -4.45 -7.46
CA ILE A 177 -2.06 -4.61 -7.13
C ILE A 177 -2.75 -3.24 -7.28
N ASN A 178 -3.27 -2.98 -8.48
CA ASN A 178 -3.94 -1.72 -8.81
C ASN A 178 -5.16 -1.92 -9.70
N HIS A 179 -6.07 -0.94 -9.69
CA HIS A 179 -7.27 -0.95 -10.50
C HIS A 179 -7.55 0.45 -11.03
N VAL A 180 -7.85 0.53 -12.32
CA VAL A 180 -8.19 1.76 -13.00
C VAL A 180 -9.63 1.71 -13.51
N VAL A 181 -10.30 2.85 -13.44
CA VAL A 181 -11.59 3.12 -14.07
C VAL A 181 -11.46 4.41 -14.88
N ILE A 182 -11.69 4.32 -16.18
CA ILE A 182 -11.78 5.45 -17.09
C ILE A 182 -13.22 5.58 -17.54
N LYS A 183 -13.79 6.78 -17.44
CA LYS A 183 -15.13 7.09 -17.96
C LYS A 183 -15.04 8.28 -18.90
N CYS A 184 -15.41 8.08 -20.15
CA CYS A 184 -15.38 9.11 -21.18
C CYS A 184 -16.80 9.55 -21.56
N SER A 185 -16.96 10.85 -21.76
CA SER A 185 -18.22 11.52 -22.12
C SER A 185 -17.99 12.33 -23.39
N ARG A 186 -18.62 11.91 -24.50
CA ARG A 186 -18.50 12.63 -25.77
C ARG A 186 -19.12 14.02 -25.68
N ARG A 187 -20.21 14.15 -24.92
CA ARG A 187 -20.93 15.42 -24.72
C ARG A 187 -20.08 16.45 -23.98
N GLU A 188 -19.38 16.01 -22.94
CA GLU A 188 -18.51 16.88 -22.14
C GLU A 188 -17.13 17.06 -22.77
N GLY A 189 -16.76 16.18 -23.72
CA GLY A 189 -15.45 16.20 -24.37
C GLY A 189 -14.33 15.80 -23.42
N THR A 190 -14.63 15.03 -22.38
CA THR A 190 -13.66 14.62 -21.35
C THR A 190 -13.65 13.11 -21.06
N CYS A 191 -12.56 12.64 -20.46
CA CYS A 191 -12.45 11.34 -19.79
C CYS A 191 -11.97 11.53 -18.35
N ASP A 192 -12.72 11.01 -17.39
CA ASP A 192 -12.29 10.93 -15.99
C ASP A 192 -11.51 9.64 -15.77
N TYR A 193 -10.29 9.77 -15.27
CA TYR A 193 -9.36 8.69 -14.97
C TYR A 193 -9.23 8.55 -13.45
N ARG A 194 -9.53 7.38 -12.92
CA ARG A 194 -9.34 7.05 -11.50
C ARG A 194 -8.55 5.77 -11.35
N GLN A 195 -7.46 5.83 -10.61
CA GLN A 195 -6.64 4.67 -10.27
C GLN A 195 -6.53 4.54 -8.76
N ILE A 196 -6.87 3.36 -8.27
CA ILE A 196 -6.60 2.95 -6.89
C ILE A 196 -5.53 1.87 -6.88
N ALA A 197 -4.79 1.77 -5.78
CA ALA A 197 -3.85 0.69 -5.56
C ALA A 197 -3.91 0.18 -4.12
N LEU A 198 -3.54 -1.08 -3.93
CA LEU A 198 -3.25 -1.63 -2.62
C LEU A 198 -1.79 -1.33 -2.30
N LEU A 199 -1.57 -0.47 -1.32
CA LEU A 199 -0.23 -0.17 -0.82
C LEU A 199 0.08 -1.18 0.27
N LEU A 200 1.13 -1.96 0.02
CA LEU A 200 1.62 -2.99 0.94
C LEU A 200 2.50 -2.32 2.00
N PRO A 201 2.50 -2.84 3.24
CA PRO A 201 3.50 -2.40 4.22
C PRO A 201 4.89 -2.74 3.69
N ASP A 202 5.75 -1.73 3.63
CA ASP A 202 7.18 -1.90 3.43
C ASP A 202 7.81 -2.06 4.82
N GLU A 203 8.74 -3.01 4.95
CA GLU A 203 9.48 -3.21 6.18
C GLU A 203 10.08 -1.88 6.64
N ASN A 204 10.64 -1.09 5.71
CA ASN A 204 11.29 0.19 5.99
C ASN A 204 10.32 1.37 6.20
N SER A 205 9.03 1.19 5.91
CA SER A 205 8.07 2.26 6.09
C SER A 205 7.58 2.36 7.53
N TRP A 206 7.12 3.54 7.93
CA TRP A 206 6.44 3.75 9.22
C TRP A 206 5.03 3.15 9.24
N SER A 207 4.40 2.96 8.07
CA SER A 207 3.09 2.33 7.95
C SER A 207 3.25 0.82 7.85
N GLN A 208 2.86 0.12 8.92
CA GLN A 208 2.91 -1.34 9.01
C GLN A 208 1.59 -2.01 8.63
N SER A 209 0.64 -1.24 8.07
CA SER A 209 -0.66 -1.72 7.60
C SER A 209 -0.78 -1.52 6.10
N TYR A 210 -1.52 -2.42 5.45
CA TYR A 210 -1.96 -2.18 4.08
C TYR A 210 -3.05 -1.10 4.06
N TYR A 211 -3.16 -0.38 2.95
CA TYR A 211 -4.29 0.49 2.70
C TYR A 211 -4.59 0.59 1.21
N VAL A 212 -5.85 0.85 0.89
CA VAL A 212 -6.26 1.17 -0.48
C VAL A 212 -6.16 2.68 -0.64
N GLY A 213 -5.23 3.12 -1.48
CA GLY A 213 -4.99 4.52 -1.78
C GLY A 213 -5.49 4.89 -3.17
N ASN A 214 -5.94 6.14 -3.33
CA ASN A 214 -6.10 6.75 -4.64
C ASN A 214 -4.70 7.18 -5.14
N VAL A 215 -4.28 6.64 -6.28
CA VAL A 215 -2.97 6.92 -6.90
C VAL A 215 -3.07 8.08 -7.88
N LYS A 216 -4.17 8.14 -8.64
CA LYS A 216 -4.46 9.17 -9.65
C LYS A 216 -5.96 9.41 -9.75
N ASP A 217 -6.35 10.68 -9.77
CA ASP A 217 -7.70 11.15 -10.08
C ASP A 217 -7.53 12.38 -11.00
N GLU A 218 -7.75 12.20 -12.29
CA GLU A 218 -7.40 13.16 -13.33
C GLU A 218 -8.50 13.25 -14.39
N THR A 219 -8.68 14.44 -14.96
CA THR A 219 -9.58 14.64 -16.09
C THR A 219 -8.75 14.90 -17.36
N TYR A 220 -9.12 14.21 -18.43
CA TYR A 220 -8.49 14.30 -19.75
C TYR A 220 -9.46 14.97 -20.72
N SER A 221 -8.96 15.81 -21.61
CA SER A 221 -9.70 16.36 -22.75
C SER A 221 -9.59 15.41 -23.95
N ILE A 222 -10.74 15.08 -24.56
CA ILE A 222 -10.81 14.23 -25.74
C ILE A 222 -10.34 15.02 -26.96
N THR A 223 -9.28 14.53 -27.59
CA THR A 223 -8.73 15.09 -28.84
C THR A 223 -9.27 14.40 -30.08
N ARG A 224 -9.64 13.12 -29.96
CA ARG A 224 -10.24 12.33 -31.03
C ARG A 224 -11.27 11.37 -30.46
N TRP A 225 -12.43 11.30 -31.10
CA TRP A 225 -13.45 10.29 -30.86
C TRP A 225 -13.99 9.82 -32.21
N ASP A 226 -13.50 8.68 -32.68
CA ASP A 226 -13.74 8.19 -34.04
C ASP A 226 -14.03 6.68 -34.02
N GLY A 227 -15.25 6.30 -34.38
CA GLY A 227 -15.71 4.91 -34.33
C GLY A 227 -15.49 4.26 -32.96
N ASN A 228 -14.58 3.28 -32.92
CA ASN A 228 -14.19 2.52 -31.72
C ASN A 228 -12.93 3.06 -31.04
N GLN A 229 -12.45 4.25 -31.41
CA GLN A 229 -11.21 4.84 -30.89
C GLN A 229 -11.46 6.17 -30.17
N ILE A 230 -10.86 6.31 -28.99
CA ILE A 230 -10.79 7.56 -28.24
C ILE A 230 -9.33 7.87 -27.93
N ASP A 231 -8.88 9.07 -28.28
CA ASP A 231 -7.58 9.60 -27.85
C ASP A 231 -7.81 10.86 -27.00
N ALA A 232 -7.18 10.92 -25.83
CA ALA A 232 -7.35 12.01 -24.88
C ALA A 232 -6.01 12.42 -24.25
N ILE A 233 -5.87 13.69 -23.91
CA ILE A 233 -4.70 14.27 -23.24
C ILE A 233 -5.14 14.91 -21.91
N PRO A 234 -4.24 15.10 -20.93
CA PRO A 234 -4.63 15.67 -19.64
C PRO A 234 -5.18 17.09 -19.86
N LEU A 235 -6.26 17.43 -19.16
CA LEU A 235 -6.87 18.77 -19.26
C LEU A 235 -5.87 19.86 -18.86
N ASP A 236 -5.09 19.60 -17.81
CA ASP A 236 -4.00 20.45 -17.33
C ASP A 236 -2.65 19.90 -17.81
N ASN A 237 -2.17 20.37 -18.97
CA ASN A 237 -0.90 19.92 -19.56
C ASN A 237 0.32 20.77 -19.13
N THR A 238 0.40 21.11 -17.85
CA THR A 238 1.48 21.93 -17.28
C THR A 238 2.66 21.10 -16.76
N ALA A 239 2.50 19.78 -16.70
CA ALA A 239 3.53 18.88 -16.20
C ALA A 239 4.68 18.66 -17.19
N CYS A 240 5.87 18.40 -16.66
CA CYS A 240 7.09 18.09 -17.45
C CYS A 240 6.97 16.79 -18.27
N ARG A 241 5.98 15.95 -17.95
CA ARG A 241 5.62 14.73 -18.67
C ARG A 241 4.11 14.78 -18.92
N THR A 242 3.69 14.32 -20.08
CA THR A 242 2.29 14.26 -20.48
C THR A 242 1.89 12.80 -20.63
N ASN A 243 0.78 12.41 -20.00
CA ASN A 243 0.16 11.10 -20.17
C ASN A 243 -0.93 11.22 -21.24
N GLN A 244 -0.85 10.48 -22.33
CA GLN A 244 -1.92 10.41 -23.33
C GLN A 244 -2.68 9.10 -23.16
N LEU A 245 -4.01 9.16 -23.20
CA LEU A 245 -4.86 7.98 -23.29
C LEU A 245 -5.12 7.64 -24.76
N SER A 246 -5.01 6.36 -25.10
CA SER A 246 -5.45 5.81 -26.39
C SER A 246 -6.26 4.56 -26.13
N LEU A 247 -7.55 4.61 -26.46
CA LEU A 247 -8.53 3.58 -26.12
C LEU A 247 -9.15 3.03 -27.40
N ASN A 248 -8.83 1.79 -27.76
CA ASN A 248 -9.43 1.08 -28.88
C ASN A 248 -10.36 -0.03 -28.38
N PHE A 249 -11.66 0.18 -28.56
CA PHE A 249 -12.71 -0.73 -28.09
C PHE A 249 -12.92 -1.94 -29.01
N GLU A 250 -12.44 -1.88 -30.25
CA GLU A 250 -12.52 -3.00 -31.20
C GLU A 250 -11.46 -4.05 -30.90
N THR A 251 -10.20 -3.61 -30.74
CA THR A 251 -9.08 -4.50 -30.39
C THR A 251 -8.97 -4.76 -28.88
N LYS A 252 -9.73 -4.01 -28.06
CA LYS A 252 -9.62 -4.00 -26.59
C LYS A 252 -8.22 -3.61 -26.10
N GLU A 253 -7.55 -2.75 -26.85
CA GLU A 253 -6.25 -2.22 -26.53
C GLU A 253 -6.41 -0.84 -25.91
N PHE A 254 -6.07 -0.74 -24.62
CA PHE A 254 -6.20 0.48 -23.85
C PHE A 254 -4.84 0.87 -23.29
N PHE A 255 -4.31 2.00 -23.72
CA PHE A 255 -2.96 2.43 -23.37
C PHE A 255 -2.94 3.79 -22.70
N GLU A 256 -2.01 3.95 -21.76
CA GLU A 256 -1.53 5.24 -21.26
C GLU A 256 -0.09 5.40 -21.78
N ILE A 257 0.17 6.47 -22.51
CA ILE A 257 1.48 6.76 -23.11
C ILE A 257 2.05 8.00 -22.46
N THR A 258 3.05 7.83 -21.61
CA THR A 258 3.77 8.94 -20.98
C THR A 258 4.94 9.37 -21.87
N ARG A 259 4.99 10.67 -22.19
CA ARG A 259 6.08 11.30 -22.95
C ARG A 259 6.63 12.50 -22.19
N ASN A 260 7.88 12.85 -22.43
CA ASN A 260 8.38 14.13 -21.94
C ASN A 260 7.66 15.28 -22.64
N ASN A 261 7.26 16.29 -21.88
CA ASN A 261 6.71 17.53 -22.39
C ASN A 261 7.85 18.53 -22.66
N THR A 262 7.61 19.52 -23.51
CA THR A 262 8.61 20.56 -23.85
C THR A 262 8.72 21.64 -22.76
N ALA A 263 7.80 21.66 -21.80
CA ALA A 263 7.77 22.65 -20.73
C ALA A 263 8.51 22.17 -19.47
N GLY A 264 9.56 22.89 -19.10
CA GLY A 264 10.20 22.84 -17.78
C GLY A 264 11.00 21.59 -17.43
N ASP A 265 11.73 21.70 -16.33
CA ASP A 265 12.32 20.57 -15.61
C ASP A 265 11.25 19.87 -14.76
N CYS A 266 11.41 18.58 -14.48
CA CYS A 266 10.48 17.81 -13.67
C CYS A 266 10.66 18.09 -12.17
N GLU A 267 10.58 19.36 -11.77
CA GLU A 267 10.63 19.74 -10.37
C GLU A 267 9.38 19.25 -9.64
N THR A 268 9.60 18.52 -8.55
CA THR A 268 8.55 18.13 -7.62
C THR A 268 8.32 19.27 -6.61
N PRO A 269 7.14 19.35 -5.98
CA PRO A 269 6.87 20.32 -4.89
C PRO A 269 7.84 20.24 -3.71
N MET A 270 8.66 19.19 -3.66
CA MET A 270 9.65 18.91 -2.63
C MET A 270 11.08 19.29 -3.06
N GLY A 271 11.24 20.03 -4.16
CA GLY A 271 12.53 20.53 -4.63
C GLY A 271 13.42 19.48 -5.30
N VAL A 272 12.91 18.26 -5.51
CA VAL A 272 13.62 17.21 -6.26
C VAL A 272 13.24 17.30 -7.72
N THR A 273 14.23 17.31 -8.61
CA THR A 273 13.99 17.22 -10.07
C THR A 273 14.02 15.77 -10.49
N LEU A 274 12.93 15.26 -11.06
CA LEU A 274 12.89 13.92 -11.64
C LEU A 274 13.61 13.91 -13.00
N PRO A 275 14.33 12.83 -13.34
CA PRO A 275 14.97 12.74 -14.64
C PRO A 275 13.92 12.69 -15.75
N ARG A 276 14.24 13.25 -16.92
CA ARG A 276 13.42 13.03 -18.13
C ARG A 276 13.43 11.55 -18.50
N LEU A 277 12.40 11.11 -19.20
CA LEU A 277 12.32 9.74 -19.71
C LEU A 277 13.27 9.56 -20.89
N ASP A 278 14.07 8.51 -20.89
CA ASP A 278 14.94 8.18 -22.04
C ASP A 278 14.13 7.76 -23.28
N LYS A 279 12.95 7.17 -23.06
CA LYS A 279 11.98 6.76 -24.08
C LYS A 279 10.55 6.90 -23.54
N PRO A 280 9.54 7.02 -24.42
CA PRO A 280 8.14 6.97 -23.99
C PRO A 280 7.86 5.73 -23.15
N ARG A 281 7.15 5.91 -22.04
CA ARG A 281 6.65 4.80 -21.22
C ARG A 281 5.23 4.48 -21.67
N ILE A 282 4.95 3.20 -21.81
CA ILE A 282 3.64 2.72 -22.22
C ILE A 282 3.10 1.83 -21.10
N SER A 283 1.97 2.23 -20.54
CA SER A 283 1.15 1.38 -19.70
C SER A 283 -0.01 0.82 -20.53
N GLN A 284 -0.37 -0.42 -20.27
CA GLN A 284 -1.55 -1.08 -20.83
C GLN A 284 -2.54 -1.39 -19.71
N ILE A 285 -3.82 -1.20 -19.99
CA ILE A 285 -4.90 -1.64 -19.10
C ILE A 285 -5.32 -3.03 -19.56
N VAL A 286 -5.18 -4.01 -18.68
CA VAL A 286 -5.37 -5.44 -18.97
C VAL A 286 -6.28 -6.11 -17.94
N ASP A 287 -6.64 -7.36 -18.19
CA ASP A 287 -7.13 -8.27 -17.14
C ASP A 287 -6.02 -8.50 -16.12
N GLY A 288 -6.30 -8.07 -14.89
CA GLY A 288 -5.35 -8.12 -13.79
C GLY A 288 -5.40 -9.40 -12.99
N THR A 289 -6.30 -10.33 -13.29
CA THR A 289 -6.55 -11.51 -12.45
C THR A 289 -5.26 -12.28 -12.18
N ASP A 290 -4.48 -12.61 -13.20
CA ASP A 290 -3.22 -13.34 -13.03
C ASP A 290 -2.15 -12.51 -12.30
N ILE A 291 -2.08 -11.20 -12.57
CA ILE A 291 -1.11 -10.28 -11.93
C ILE A 291 -1.40 -10.19 -10.43
N ILE A 292 -2.65 -9.91 -10.08
CA ILE A 292 -3.09 -9.75 -8.69
C ILE A 292 -2.97 -11.07 -7.94
N ASN A 293 -3.36 -12.19 -8.55
CA ASN A 293 -3.21 -13.53 -7.95
C ASN A 293 -1.74 -13.88 -7.72
N ALA A 294 -0.85 -13.57 -8.66
CA ALA A 294 0.58 -13.81 -8.49
C ALA A 294 1.17 -12.98 -7.35
N GLU A 295 0.79 -11.70 -7.21
CA GLU A 295 1.25 -10.86 -6.11
C GLU A 295 0.70 -11.33 -4.75
N PHE A 296 -0.58 -11.71 -4.66
CA PHE A 296 -1.13 -12.31 -3.43
C PHE A 296 -0.51 -13.66 -3.10
N LYS A 297 -0.18 -14.47 -4.11
CA LYS A 297 0.58 -15.71 -3.91
C LYS A 297 1.97 -15.42 -3.35
N ALA A 298 2.69 -14.45 -3.90
CA ALA A 298 4.01 -14.06 -3.39
C ALA A 298 3.92 -13.57 -1.94
N ILE A 299 2.91 -12.76 -1.61
CA ILE A 299 2.64 -12.32 -0.23
C ILE A 299 2.38 -13.53 0.68
N SER A 300 1.59 -14.50 0.23
CA SER A 300 1.29 -15.72 0.99
C SER A 300 2.51 -16.59 1.21
N ASP A 301 3.33 -16.79 0.17
CA ASP A 301 4.56 -17.59 0.24
C ASP A 301 5.57 -16.94 1.21
N GLU A 302 5.71 -15.61 1.16
CA GLU A 302 6.55 -14.85 2.10
C GLU A 302 5.99 -14.91 3.53
N ALA A 303 4.69 -14.63 3.72
CA ALA A 303 4.07 -14.60 5.03
C ALA A 303 4.12 -15.96 5.74
N TYR A 304 4.09 -17.06 4.99
CA TYR A 304 4.32 -18.39 5.54
C TYR A 304 5.64 -18.47 6.29
N THR A 305 6.72 -17.86 5.78
CA THR A 305 8.04 -17.84 6.44
C THR A 305 8.04 -17.14 7.80
N PHE A 306 7.05 -16.28 8.07
CA PHE A 306 6.91 -15.55 9.33
C PHE A 306 6.18 -16.31 10.42
N LEU A 307 5.50 -17.41 10.08
CA LEU A 307 4.88 -18.30 11.05
C LEU A 307 5.95 -18.91 11.97
N SER A 308 5.56 -19.21 13.21
CA SER A 308 6.47 -19.82 14.17
C SER A 308 7.16 -21.06 13.58
N SER A 309 8.47 -21.17 13.80
CA SER A 309 9.29 -22.27 13.27
C SER A 309 8.71 -23.64 13.67
N ARG A 310 8.22 -23.76 14.90
CA ARG A 310 7.54 -24.97 15.40
C ARG A 310 6.28 -25.32 14.61
N PHE A 311 5.46 -24.32 14.29
CA PHE A 311 4.25 -24.56 13.49
C PHE A 311 4.61 -25.03 12.09
N ARG A 312 5.56 -24.35 11.43
CA ARG A 312 6.04 -24.76 10.10
C ARG A 312 6.59 -26.18 10.08
N ALA A 313 7.46 -26.53 11.04
CA ALA A 313 7.99 -27.89 11.16
C ALA A 313 6.89 -28.95 11.34
N SER A 314 5.78 -28.59 11.99
CA SER A 314 4.64 -29.50 12.17
C SER A 314 3.87 -29.71 10.87
N ILE A 315 3.71 -28.66 10.04
CA ILE A 315 3.10 -28.77 8.71
C ILE A 315 3.98 -29.58 7.76
N GLU A 316 5.29 -29.36 7.78
CA GLU A 316 6.26 -30.10 6.95
C GLU A 316 6.24 -31.60 7.28
N ALA A 317 6.15 -31.97 8.56
CA ALA A 317 6.03 -33.37 8.98
C ALA A 317 4.77 -34.04 8.42
N LEU A 318 3.62 -33.34 8.41
CA LEU A 318 2.37 -33.86 7.87
C LEU A 318 2.38 -34.06 6.34
N GLY A 319 3.18 -33.27 5.61
CA GLY A 319 3.31 -33.39 4.16
C GLY A 319 4.26 -34.49 3.70
N SER A 320 4.95 -35.16 4.64
CA SER A 320 5.91 -36.24 4.37
C SER A 320 5.36 -37.65 4.57
N GLU A 321 4.10 -37.75 5.00
CA GLU A 321 3.30 -39.00 5.13
C GLU A 321 2.43 -39.23 3.89
#